data_AF-A0A7S4MC24-F1
#
_entry.id   AF-A0A7S4MC24-F1
#
_cell.length_a   1.000
_cell.length_b   1.000
_cell.length_c   1.000
_cell.angle_alpha   90.00
_cell.angle_beta   90.00
_cell.angle_gamma   90.00
#
_symmetry.space_group_name_H-M   'P 1'
#
loop_
_entity.id
_entity.type
_entity.pdbx_description
1 polymer ?
#
loop_
_entity_poly.entity_id
_entity_poly.type
_entity_poly.pdbx_seq_one_letter_code
_entity_poly.pdbx_strand_id
1 'polypeptide(L)'
;CMADNNPLAWPQITHLPEYFNSLLDAHILYREDPESQNLRVRLPITKEELYEALFETSWFSNVKYDGTNVAIGHDKLLYGRRKVITGNSYQKTDISFLKLFDIAKVANQMLGSHVDKIERFFVYGELMINQLFDYADKDMFKKWLGFGIRIEAQSEDHAVILREHLQAQNFRVCKGYDHGSYSPVSLTIILNDELRQIFESNSIPVAETLFKDGNLFKLVTQCKDWMRDGNGEGLVCVSDTFHKKWKIGSEVQPQVFDKLHETITRISEFSDLDPRIQEMAKAFFEVHESKSIMGKTPQKKGNKKAKKPNSTTIFAPEVLQAAIDSALTKYDSIDTYFSSNKKAEITSLIIKEVQDDLIASVDEPQKPVASKVIVGAVNKFVGTNFGKWKAAQKE
;
A
#
# COMPACT_ATOMS: atom_id res chain seq x y z
N CYS A 1 13.72 22.66 15.33
CA CYS A 1 12.38 22.20 15.76
C CYS A 1 12.00 21.00 14.89
N MET A 2 12.26 19.77 15.33
CA MET A 2 11.93 18.53 14.60
C MET A 2 10.65 17.85 15.12
N ALA A 3 9.86 18.56 15.94
CA ALA A 3 8.83 17.96 16.78
C ALA A 3 7.57 17.45 16.05
N ASP A 4 7.37 17.78 14.76
CA ASP A 4 6.12 17.48 14.06
C ASP A 4 6.21 16.33 13.04
N ASN A 5 7.40 15.79 12.78
CA ASN A 5 7.56 14.72 11.79
C ASN A 5 7.04 13.39 12.36
N ASN A 6 6.27 12.65 11.55
CA ASN A 6 5.90 11.29 11.88
C ASN A 6 7.16 10.41 11.87
N PRO A 7 7.54 9.78 12.99
CA PRO A 7 8.67 8.85 13.02
C PRO A 7 8.42 7.57 12.21
N LEU A 8 7.16 7.27 11.89
CA LEU A 8 6.78 6.09 11.13
C LEU A 8 7.05 6.30 9.65
N ALA A 9 8.03 5.56 9.13
CA ALA A 9 8.07 5.26 7.71
C ALA A 9 7.07 4.14 7.42
N TRP A 10 5.99 4.45 6.71
CA TRP A 10 5.02 3.43 6.30
C TRP A 10 5.70 2.36 5.44
N PRO A 11 5.44 1.07 5.70
CA PRO A 11 6.06 0.00 4.93
C PRO A 11 5.73 0.16 3.44
N GLN A 12 6.76 0.11 2.59
CA GLN A 12 6.57 0.08 1.16
C GLN A 12 6.18 -1.33 0.72
N ILE A 13 4.91 -1.49 0.35
CA ILE A 13 4.39 -2.78 -0.07
C ILE A 13 4.58 -2.96 -1.58
N THR A 14 5.36 -3.98 -1.94
CA THR A 14 5.61 -4.39 -3.33
C THR A 14 4.46 -5.24 -3.88
N HIS A 15 4.40 -5.43 -5.21
CA HIS A 15 3.24 -6.04 -5.87
C HIS A 15 3.33 -7.57 -5.85
N LEU A 16 2.20 -8.24 -5.62
CA LEU A 16 2.15 -9.72 -5.64
C LEU A 16 2.43 -10.31 -7.03
N PRO A 17 1.86 -9.78 -8.14
CA PRO A 17 2.21 -10.27 -9.48
C PRO A 17 3.70 -10.10 -9.80
N GLU A 18 4.33 -9.02 -9.35
CA GLU A 18 5.77 -8.79 -9.50
C GLU A 18 6.60 -9.81 -8.71
N TYR A 19 6.18 -10.14 -7.48
CA TYR A 19 6.83 -11.20 -6.69
C TYR A 19 6.72 -12.56 -7.39
N PHE A 20 5.52 -12.91 -7.88
CA PHE A 20 5.31 -14.13 -8.66
C PHE A 20 6.22 -14.16 -9.88
N ASN A 21 6.26 -13.08 -10.68
CA ASN A 21 7.17 -12.95 -11.81
C ASN A 21 8.63 -13.16 -11.42
N SER A 22 9.07 -12.57 -10.31
CA SER A 22 10.47 -12.70 -9.85
C SER A 22 10.85 -14.12 -9.45
N LEU A 23 9.91 -14.96 -8.99
CA LEU A 23 10.16 -16.38 -8.73
C LEU A 23 10.36 -17.14 -10.04
N LEU A 24 9.48 -16.85 -11.01
CA LEU A 24 9.53 -17.47 -12.32
C LEU A 24 10.81 -17.12 -13.07
N ASP A 25 11.19 -15.84 -13.10
CA ASP A 25 12.44 -15.37 -13.70
C ASP A 25 13.66 -16.04 -13.05
N ALA A 26 13.68 -16.14 -11.71
CA ALA A 26 14.77 -16.81 -11.00
C ALA A 26 14.87 -18.30 -11.35
N HIS A 27 13.75 -18.98 -11.60
CA HIS A 27 13.76 -20.37 -12.04
C HIS A 27 14.21 -20.53 -13.50
N ILE A 28 13.80 -19.61 -14.39
CA ILE A 28 14.30 -19.58 -15.77
C ILE A 28 15.82 -19.42 -15.78
N LEU A 29 16.35 -18.47 -14.99
CA LEU A 29 17.79 -18.27 -14.84
C LEU A 29 18.50 -19.52 -14.34
N TYR A 30 17.92 -20.24 -13.38
CA TYR A 30 18.48 -21.51 -12.91
C TYR A 30 18.59 -22.56 -14.02
N ARG A 31 17.64 -22.60 -14.95
CA ARG A 31 17.69 -23.55 -16.08
C ARG A 31 18.69 -23.16 -17.17
N GLU A 32 18.83 -21.86 -17.41
CA GLU A 32 19.68 -21.33 -18.48
C GLU A 32 21.15 -21.22 -18.06
N ASP A 33 21.40 -20.77 -16.83
CA ASP A 33 22.72 -20.53 -16.25
C ASP A 33 22.69 -20.74 -14.73
N PRO A 34 22.75 -22.00 -14.24
CA PRO A 34 22.69 -22.31 -12.81
C PRO A 34 23.78 -21.64 -11.97
N GLU A 35 24.93 -21.36 -12.58
CA GLU A 35 26.11 -20.76 -11.93
C GLU A 35 26.11 -19.22 -12.00
N SER A 36 25.05 -18.61 -12.54
CA SER A 36 24.99 -17.16 -12.72
C SER A 36 25.05 -16.44 -11.38
N GLN A 37 26.20 -15.83 -11.09
CA GLN A 37 26.39 -14.97 -9.91
C GLN A 37 25.98 -13.52 -10.18
N ASN A 38 25.15 -13.25 -11.20
CA ASN A 38 24.76 -11.89 -11.51
C ASN A 38 23.78 -11.35 -10.45
N LEU A 39 24.33 -10.83 -9.35
CA LEU A 39 23.65 -10.36 -8.14
C LEU A 39 22.57 -9.28 -8.36
N ARG A 40 22.41 -8.78 -9.58
CA ARG A 40 21.39 -7.78 -9.94
C ARG A 40 20.00 -8.37 -10.13
N VAL A 41 19.93 -9.64 -10.52
CA VAL A 41 18.67 -10.38 -10.66
C VAL A 41 18.68 -11.41 -9.53
N ARG A 42 17.54 -11.60 -8.87
CA ARG A 42 17.38 -12.54 -7.74
C ARG A 42 18.14 -13.85 -8.01
N LEU A 43 18.78 -14.42 -6.97
CA LEU A 43 19.55 -15.66 -7.11
C LEU A 43 18.72 -16.74 -7.82
N PRO A 44 19.33 -17.52 -8.73
CA PRO A 44 18.65 -18.64 -9.37
C PRO A 44 18.00 -19.57 -8.34
N ILE A 45 16.80 -20.07 -8.62
CA ILE A 45 16.10 -21.01 -7.73
C ILE A 45 15.77 -22.33 -8.43
N THR A 46 15.90 -23.43 -7.69
CA THR A 46 15.55 -24.78 -8.17
C THR A 46 14.05 -24.93 -8.39
N LYS A 47 13.64 -26.05 -8.99
CA LYS A 47 12.22 -26.37 -9.17
C LYS A 47 11.53 -26.60 -7.82
N GLU A 48 12.24 -27.25 -6.90
CA GLU A 48 11.79 -27.56 -5.56
C GLU A 48 11.56 -26.28 -4.75
N GLU A 49 12.50 -25.33 -4.80
CA GLU A 49 12.37 -24.02 -4.14
C GLU A 49 11.23 -23.19 -4.74
N LEU A 50 11.06 -23.23 -6.06
CA LEU A 50 9.91 -22.60 -6.72
C LEU A 50 8.60 -23.21 -6.19
N TYR A 51 8.52 -24.53 -6.07
CA TYR A 51 7.30 -25.21 -5.63
C TYR A 51 7.02 -24.97 -4.15
N GLU A 52 8.04 -24.94 -3.31
CA GLU A 52 7.91 -24.56 -1.91
C GLU A 52 7.32 -23.15 -1.78
N ALA A 53 7.82 -22.18 -2.55
CA ALA A 53 7.32 -20.80 -2.53
C ALA A 53 5.86 -20.68 -3.02
N LEU A 54 5.46 -21.45 -4.04
CA LEU A 54 4.14 -21.35 -4.67
C LEU A 54 3.06 -22.23 -4.00
N PHE A 55 3.44 -23.40 -3.49
CA PHE A 55 2.52 -24.47 -3.11
C PHE A 55 2.63 -24.90 -1.64
N GLU A 56 3.71 -24.57 -0.92
CA GLU A 56 3.87 -25.01 0.47
C GLU A 56 3.89 -23.85 1.47
N THR A 57 4.46 -22.70 1.08
CA THR A 57 4.50 -21.50 1.92
C THR A 57 3.09 -21.05 2.29
N SER A 58 2.86 -20.74 3.56
CA SER A 58 1.56 -20.26 4.06
C SER A 58 1.32 -18.80 3.65
N TRP A 59 0.10 -18.53 3.23
CA TRP A 59 -0.39 -17.22 2.83
C TRP A 59 -1.71 -16.89 3.50
N PHE A 60 -1.89 -15.60 3.76
CA PHE A 60 -3.09 -14.98 4.30
C PHE A 60 -3.42 -13.74 3.47
N SER A 61 -4.67 -13.31 3.41
CA SER A 61 -4.99 -12.03 2.78
C SER A 61 -6.07 -11.25 3.51
N ASN A 62 -5.83 -9.94 3.60
CA ASN A 62 -6.79 -8.97 4.10
C ASN A 62 -7.24 -8.06 2.97
N VAL A 63 -8.48 -7.58 3.04
CA VAL A 63 -8.99 -6.54 2.16
C VAL A 63 -8.11 -5.30 2.29
N LYS A 64 -7.60 -4.82 1.17
CA LYS A 64 -6.94 -3.52 1.08
C LYS A 64 -8.00 -2.44 0.91
N TYR A 65 -8.05 -1.53 1.87
CA TYR A 65 -8.93 -0.37 1.83
C TYR A 65 -8.21 0.84 1.22
N ASP A 66 -8.99 1.67 0.54
CA ASP A 66 -8.56 2.93 -0.06
C ASP A 66 -8.94 4.09 0.86
N GLY A 67 -7.96 4.58 1.60
CA GLY A 67 -8.13 5.69 2.53
C GLY A 67 -6.83 6.41 2.80
N THR A 68 -6.56 6.64 4.08
CA THR A 68 -5.30 7.22 4.53
C THR A 68 -4.79 6.51 5.77
N ASN A 69 -3.48 6.26 5.82
CA ASN A 69 -2.84 5.66 6.99
C ASN A 69 -2.97 6.59 8.20
N VAL A 70 -3.42 6.02 9.31
CA VAL A 70 -3.40 6.64 10.64
C VAL A 70 -2.90 5.63 11.67
N ALA A 71 -1.98 6.05 12.53
CA ALA A 71 -1.51 5.24 13.66
C ALA A 71 -1.78 5.90 15.01
N ILE A 72 -1.80 5.06 16.03
CA ILE A 72 -1.99 5.42 17.44
C ILE A 72 -0.79 4.86 18.21
N GLY A 73 -0.06 5.72 18.89
CA GLY A 73 1.02 5.32 19.79
C GLY A 73 0.49 4.85 21.15
N HIS A 74 1.28 4.03 21.84
CA HIS A 74 1.04 3.68 23.26
C HIS A 74 1.04 4.90 24.20
N ASP A 75 1.62 6.03 23.76
CA ASP A 75 1.58 7.35 24.40
C ASP A 75 0.32 8.17 24.06
N LYS A 76 -0.63 7.57 23.32
CA LYS A 76 -1.88 8.17 22.82
C LYS A 76 -1.68 9.30 21.80
N LEU A 77 -0.48 9.48 21.26
CA LEU A 77 -0.27 10.36 20.12
C LEU A 77 -0.84 9.73 18.85
N LEU A 78 -1.38 10.57 17.97
CA LEU A 78 -1.91 10.17 16.67
C LEU A 78 -0.93 10.57 15.59
N TYR A 79 -0.73 9.69 14.61
CA TYR A 79 0.22 9.88 13.53
C TYR A 79 -0.47 9.73 12.20
N GLY A 80 -0.41 10.79 11.39
CA GLY A 80 -0.87 10.81 10.00
C GLY A 80 0.22 10.28 9.09
N ARG A 81 0.12 10.51 7.79
CA ARG A 81 1.05 9.85 6.86
C ARG A 81 2.48 10.38 6.99
N ARG A 82 2.67 11.65 7.35
CA ARG A 82 4.02 12.24 7.47
C ARG A 82 4.22 13.10 8.70
N LYS A 83 3.14 13.42 9.42
CA LYS A 83 3.19 14.27 10.62
C LYS A 83 2.42 13.66 11.78
N VAL A 84 2.77 14.12 12.98
CA VAL A 84 1.94 13.94 14.17
C VAL A 84 0.66 14.75 13.98
N ILE A 85 -0.49 14.16 14.32
CA ILE A 85 -1.80 14.81 14.26
C ILE A 85 -2.09 15.44 15.61
N THR A 86 -2.15 16.78 15.65
CA THR A 86 -2.38 17.54 16.90
C THR A 86 -3.87 17.83 17.17
N GLY A 87 -4.74 17.69 16.18
CA GLY A 87 -6.17 17.95 16.29
C GLY A 87 -7.02 16.71 16.58
N ASN A 88 -8.33 16.92 16.60
CA ASN A 88 -9.33 15.83 16.63
C ASN A 88 -9.83 15.46 15.24
N SER A 89 -9.31 16.08 14.17
CA SER A 89 -9.67 15.72 12.81
C SER A 89 -8.43 15.49 11.95
N TYR A 90 -8.56 14.61 10.97
CA TYR A 90 -7.56 14.35 9.95
C TYR A 90 -8.26 14.03 8.63
N GLN A 91 -7.81 14.66 7.54
CA GLN A 91 -8.46 14.53 6.22
C GLN A 91 -9.99 14.74 6.28
N LYS A 92 -10.44 15.81 6.97
CA LYS A 92 -11.86 16.18 7.14
C LYS A 92 -12.73 15.12 7.84
N THR A 93 -12.10 14.24 8.59
CA THR A 93 -12.76 13.18 9.36
C THR A 93 -12.43 13.36 10.83
N ASP A 94 -13.46 13.28 11.69
CA ASP A 94 -13.23 13.25 13.14
C ASP A 94 -12.53 11.93 13.50
N ILE A 95 -11.45 12.04 14.27
CA ILE A 95 -10.62 10.93 14.72
C ILE A 95 -10.46 10.93 16.24
N SER A 96 -11.28 11.72 16.95
CA SER A 96 -11.26 11.79 18.41
C SER A 96 -11.43 10.42 19.07
N PHE A 97 -12.24 9.55 18.46
CA PHE A 97 -12.51 8.19 18.92
C PHE A 97 -11.26 7.29 18.97
N LEU A 98 -10.23 7.56 18.16
CA LEU A 98 -9.01 6.75 18.16
C LEU A 98 -8.28 6.79 19.50
N LYS A 99 -8.39 7.90 20.25
CA LYS A 99 -7.77 8.05 21.57
C LYS A 99 -8.43 7.20 22.66
N LEU A 100 -9.56 6.56 22.35
CA LEU A 100 -10.27 5.66 23.27
C LEU A 100 -9.61 4.27 23.33
N PHE A 101 -8.81 3.89 22.32
CA PHE A 101 -8.13 2.60 22.31
C PHE A 101 -6.91 2.61 23.23
N ASP A 102 -6.79 1.58 24.08
CA ASP A 102 -5.66 1.42 25.00
C ASP A 102 -4.52 0.65 24.33
N ILE A 103 -3.68 1.38 23.60
CA ILE A 103 -2.55 0.80 22.87
C ILE A 103 -1.46 0.27 23.83
N ALA A 104 -1.33 0.83 25.03
CA ALA A 104 -0.42 0.31 26.05
C ALA A 104 -0.88 -1.07 26.55
N LYS A 105 -2.19 -1.29 26.70
CA LYS A 105 -2.75 -2.61 27.01
C LYS A 105 -2.45 -3.63 25.91
N VAL A 106 -2.59 -3.24 24.63
CA VAL A 106 -2.22 -4.10 23.48
C VAL A 106 -0.75 -4.48 23.54
N ALA A 107 0.15 -3.52 23.78
CA ALA A 107 1.59 -3.78 23.92
C ALA A 107 1.90 -4.74 25.06
N ASN A 108 1.32 -4.54 26.25
CA ASN A 108 1.48 -5.43 27.39
C ASN A 108 0.95 -6.84 27.13
N GLN A 109 -0.18 -6.97 26.44
CA GLN A 109 -0.76 -8.28 26.12
C GLN A 109 0.13 -9.08 25.16
N MET A 110 0.74 -8.43 24.17
CA MET A 110 1.59 -9.10 23.18
C MET A 110 3.00 -9.39 23.72
N LEU A 111 3.56 -8.47 24.49
CA LEU A 111 4.97 -8.49 24.88
C LEU A 111 5.19 -8.98 26.31
N GLY A 112 4.20 -8.90 27.19
CA GLY A 112 4.30 -9.32 28.59
C GLY A 112 5.51 -8.69 29.28
N SER A 113 6.40 -9.52 29.83
CA SER A 113 7.66 -9.10 30.47
C SER A 113 8.71 -8.52 29.52
N HIS A 114 8.43 -8.43 28.21
CA HIS A 114 9.32 -7.83 27.21
C HIS A 114 8.91 -6.41 26.81
N VAL A 115 7.85 -5.85 27.39
CA VAL A 115 7.41 -4.47 27.09
C VAL A 115 8.49 -3.43 27.41
N ASP A 116 9.37 -3.72 28.36
CA ASP A 116 10.50 -2.88 28.77
C ASP A 116 11.59 -2.74 27.69
N LYS A 117 11.56 -3.57 26.65
CA LYS A 117 12.56 -3.59 25.56
C LYS A 117 12.22 -2.68 24.39
N ILE A 118 11.04 -2.07 24.41
CA ILE A 118 10.57 -1.18 23.34
C ILE A 118 10.85 0.28 23.70
N GLU A 119 11.16 1.07 22.69
CA GLU A 119 11.14 2.53 22.76
C GLU A 119 9.74 3.04 22.41
N ARG A 120 9.15 2.51 21.33
CA ARG A 120 7.80 2.89 20.88
C ARG A 120 7.00 1.72 20.36
N PHE A 121 5.69 1.80 20.56
CA PHE A 121 4.69 0.85 20.08
C PHE A 121 3.55 1.60 19.42
N PHE A 122 3.18 1.17 18.22
CA PHE A 122 2.14 1.80 17.41
C PHE A 122 1.21 0.75 16.84
N VAL A 123 -0.10 0.99 16.92
CA VAL A 123 -1.07 0.30 16.09
C VAL A 123 -1.40 1.20 14.91
N TYR A 124 -1.28 0.67 13.69
CA TYR A 124 -1.65 1.40 12.49
C TYR A 124 -2.81 0.76 11.74
N GLY A 125 -3.54 1.61 11.04
CA GLY A 125 -4.76 1.25 10.34
C GLY A 125 -5.09 2.23 9.22
N GLU A 126 -6.13 1.89 8.47
CA GLU A 126 -6.61 2.69 7.35
C GLU A 126 -7.85 3.47 7.79
N LEU A 127 -7.85 4.79 7.57
CA LEU A 127 -9.02 5.65 7.73
C LEU A 127 -9.71 5.80 6.36
N MET A 128 -10.89 5.20 6.20
CA MET A 128 -11.60 5.17 4.91
C MET A 128 -12.26 6.52 4.62
N ILE A 129 -11.54 7.40 3.92
CA ILE A 129 -11.98 8.77 3.61
C ILE A 129 -12.57 8.93 2.20
N ASN A 130 -12.44 7.90 1.35
CA ASN A 130 -12.89 7.93 -0.04
C ASN A 130 -14.28 7.29 -0.19
N GLN A 131 -15.00 7.62 -1.26
CA GLN A 131 -16.32 7.05 -1.60
C GLN A 131 -16.27 6.22 -2.90
N LEU A 132 -15.08 5.77 -3.30
CA LEU A 132 -14.90 5.03 -4.57
C LEU A 132 -15.49 3.61 -4.53
N PHE A 133 -15.57 3.02 -3.35
CA PHE A 133 -16.11 1.68 -3.10
C PHE A 133 -17.38 1.76 -2.25
N ASP A 134 -17.99 0.60 -1.96
CA ASP A 134 -19.23 0.47 -1.19
C ASP A 134 -19.09 0.75 0.32
N TYR A 135 -18.13 1.59 0.70
CA TYR A 135 -17.86 1.93 2.09
C TYR A 135 -19.06 2.61 2.75
N ALA A 136 -19.85 3.41 2.02
CA ALA A 136 -21.06 3.99 2.60
C ALA A 136 -22.13 2.93 2.86
N ASP A 137 -22.33 2.02 1.90
CA ASP A 137 -23.33 0.95 1.97
C ASP A 137 -23.01 -0.07 3.07
N LYS A 138 -21.71 -0.28 3.35
CA LYS A 138 -21.21 -1.15 4.43
C LYS A 138 -21.03 -0.44 5.79
N ASP A 139 -21.43 0.82 5.91
CA ASP A 139 -21.17 1.64 7.11
C ASP A 139 -19.68 1.59 7.50
N MET A 140 -18.80 1.85 6.54
CA MET A 140 -17.35 1.91 6.69
C MET A 140 -16.78 3.30 6.41
N PHE A 141 -17.53 4.17 5.74
CA PHE A 141 -17.07 5.52 5.45
C PHE A 141 -16.73 6.27 6.74
N LYS A 142 -15.54 6.88 6.80
CA LYS A 142 -14.96 7.57 7.95
C LYS A 142 -14.67 6.68 9.17
N LYS A 143 -14.74 5.36 9.05
CA LYS A 143 -14.22 4.45 10.06
C LYS A 143 -12.72 4.26 9.89
N TRP A 144 -12.07 3.76 10.94
CA TRP A 144 -10.68 3.37 10.92
C TRP A 144 -10.58 1.88 11.23
N LEU A 145 -9.76 1.13 10.49
CA LEU A 145 -9.53 -0.29 10.71
C LEU A 145 -8.04 -0.57 10.92
N GLY A 146 -7.69 -1.16 12.06
CA GLY A 146 -6.33 -1.64 12.33
C GLY A 146 -5.93 -2.77 11.38
N PHE A 147 -4.70 -2.71 10.88
CA PHE A 147 -4.14 -3.75 10.01
C PHE A 147 -2.68 -4.09 10.28
N GLY A 148 -2.04 -3.49 11.29
CA GLY A 148 -0.72 -3.90 11.71
C GLY A 148 -0.17 -3.13 12.90
N ILE A 149 1.00 -3.55 13.34
CA ILE A 149 1.73 -2.95 14.47
C ILE A 149 3.14 -2.63 14.04
N ARG A 150 3.66 -1.52 14.54
CA ARG A 150 5.08 -1.18 14.47
C ARG A 150 5.63 -1.10 15.88
N ILE A 151 6.74 -1.79 16.10
CA ILE A 151 7.51 -1.75 17.34
C ILE A 151 8.86 -1.16 17.01
N GLU A 152 9.32 -0.22 17.81
CA GLU A 152 10.69 0.27 17.77
C GLU A 152 11.37 -0.21 19.03
N ALA A 153 12.40 -1.03 18.85
CA ALA A 153 13.18 -1.58 19.95
C ALA A 153 14.25 -0.59 20.40
N GLN A 154 14.64 -0.66 21.67
CA GLN A 154 15.69 0.21 22.21
C GLN A 154 17.09 -0.13 21.67
N SER A 155 17.29 -1.35 21.18
CA SER A 155 18.55 -1.86 20.61
C SER A 155 18.30 -2.98 19.62
N GLU A 156 19.33 -3.38 18.86
CA GLU A 156 19.25 -4.52 17.95
C GLU A 156 19.05 -5.85 18.70
N ASP A 157 19.75 -6.06 19.82
CA ASP A 157 19.57 -7.24 20.68
C ASP A 157 18.12 -7.35 21.19
N HIS A 158 17.54 -6.22 21.61
CA HIS A 158 16.13 -6.16 22.01
C HIS A 158 15.20 -6.52 20.85
N ALA A 159 15.49 -6.06 19.63
CA ALA A 159 14.69 -6.41 18.46
C ALA A 159 14.75 -7.92 18.14
N VAL A 160 15.90 -8.56 18.31
CA VAL A 160 16.05 -10.02 18.14
C VAL A 160 15.17 -10.76 19.16
N ILE A 161 15.28 -10.41 20.44
CA ILE A 161 14.48 -11.01 21.53
C ILE A 161 12.98 -10.83 21.26
N LEU A 162 12.55 -9.62 20.90
CA LEU A 162 11.15 -9.31 20.62
C LEU A 162 10.63 -10.11 19.42
N ARG A 163 11.43 -10.21 18.35
CA ARG A 163 11.06 -10.99 17.15
C ARG A 163 10.88 -12.46 17.48
N GLU A 164 11.81 -13.07 18.21
CA GLU A 164 11.73 -14.48 18.61
C GLU A 164 10.51 -14.74 19.49
N HIS A 165 10.26 -13.88 20.48
CA HIS A 165 9.08 -13.94 21.36
C HIS A 165 7.75 -13.85 20.58
N LEU A 166 7.67 -12.95 19.61
CA LEU A 166 6.48 -12.76 18.78
C LEU A 166 6.28 -13.93 17.80
N GLN A 167 7.36 -14.42 17.18
CA GLN A 167 7.29 -15.56 16.26
C GLN A 167 6.91 -16.85 16.99
N ALA A 168 7.37 -17.05 18.23
CA ALA A 168 6.96 -18.18 19.08
C ALA A 168 5.45 -18.17 19.42
N GLN A 169 4.79 -17.02 19.28
CA GLN A 169 3.34 -16.86 19.41
C GLN A 169 2.63 -16.80 18.06
N ASN A 170 3.27 -17.26 16.98
CA ASN A 170 2.75 -17.29 15.61
C ASN A 170 2.44 -15.92 14.98
N PHE A 171 2.94 -14.80 15.53
CA PHE A 171 2.81 -13.51 14.85
C PHE A 171 3.67 -13.43 13.58
N ARG A 172 3.14 -12.81 12.52
CA ARG A 172 3.88 -12.54 11.27
C ARG A 172 4.74 -11.29 11.41
N VAL A 173 6.02 -11.48 11.73
CA VAL A 173 6.98 -10.39 11.99
C VAL A 173 7.91 -10.15 10.80
N CYS A 174 7.93 -8.93 10.30
CA CYS A 174 8.89 -8.42 9.32
C CYS A 174 9.94 -7.56 10.01
N LYS A 175 11.20 -7.66 9.57
CA LYS A 175 12.20 -6.63 9.89
C LYS A 175 11.78 -5.35 9.19
N GLY A 176 11.70 -4.25 9.93
CA GLY A 176 11.46 -2.92 9.36
C GLY A 176 12.62 -2.52 8.44
N TYR A 177 12.32 -1.66 7.47
CA TYR A 177 13.34 -1.16 6.55
C TYR A 177 14.41 -0.37 7.32
N ASP A 178 15.66 -0.71 7.08
CA ASP A 178 16.80 0.07 7.57
C ASP A 178 16.84 1.38 6.78
N HIS A 179 16.41 2.47 7.39
CA HIS A 179 16.44 3.81 6.79
C HIS A 179 17.80 4.51 7.00
N GLY A 180 18.85 3.73 7.29
CA GLY A 180 20.21 4.22 7.51
C GLY A 180 20.60 4.16 8.99
N SER A 181 21.89 4.36 9.23
CA SER A 181 22.65 4.09 10.47
C SER A 181 22.18 4.75 11.77
N TYR A 182 21.04 5.47 11.77
CA TYR A 182 20.51 6.20 12.94
C TYR A 182 19.02 5.94 13.21
N SER A 183 18.36 5.05 12.46
CA SER A 183 16.96 4.71 12.75
C SER A 183 16.88 3.63 13.82
N PRO A 184 15.96 3.74 14.81
CA PRO A 184 15.72 2.67 15.77
C PRO A 184 15.35 1.38 15.04
N VAL A 185 15.82 0.24 15.56
CA VAL A 185 15.54 -1.06 14.97
C VAL A 185 14.05 -1.34 15.10
N SER A 186 13.35 -1.35 13.97
CA SER A 186 11.89 -1.49 13.94
C SER A 186 11.47 -2.88 13.49
N LEU A 187 10.41 -3.38 14.12
CA LEU A 187 9.70 -4.59 13.73
C LEU A 187 8.30 -4.20 13.26
N THR A 188 7.85 -4.85 12.20
CA THR A 188 6.49 -4.68 11.68
C THR A 188 5.75 -6.00 11.84
N ILE A 189 4.65 -5.99 12.59
CA ILE A 189 3.77 -7.15 12.71
C ILE A 189 2.61 -6.93 11.75
N ILE A 190 2.38 -7.90 10.87
CA ILE A 190 1.33 -7.84 9.86
C ILE A 190 0.11 -8.61 10.37
N LEU A 191 -1.08 -8.15 9.97
CA LEU A 191 -2.34 -8.78 10.34
C LEU A 191 -2.48 -10.23 9.84
N ASN A 192 -2.46 -11.16 10.80
CA ASN A 192 -2.89 -12.55 10.73
C ASN A 192 -3.98 -12.81 11.80
N ASP A 193 -4.36 -14.08 11.98
CA ASP A 193 -5.40 -14.46 12.95
C ASP A 193 -4.99 -14.14 14.41
N GLU A 194 -3.73 -14.31 14.76
CA GLU A 194 -3.21 -13.99 16.09
C GLU A 194 -3.32 -12.48 16.38
N LEU A 195 -2.86 -11.62 15.46
CA LEU A 195 -2.98 -10.18 15.63
C LEU A 195 -4.45 -9.72 15.61
N ARG A 196 -5.30 -10.36 14.80
CA ARG A 196 -6.74 -10.10 14.78
C ARG A 196 -7.36 -10.33 16.15
N GLN A 197 -7.07 -11.47 16.79
CA GLN A 197 -7.60 -11.78 18.13
C GLN A 197 -7.15 -10.75 19.17
N ILE A 198 -5.90 -10.29 19.10
CA ILE A 198 -5.41 -9.20 19.97
C ILE A 198 -6.23 -7.93 19.76
N PHE A 199 -6.44 -7.49 18.51
CA PHE A 199 -7.23 -6.30 18.24
C PHE A 199 -8.69 -6.44 18.68
N GLU A 200 -9.35 -7.55 18.35
CA GLU A 200 -10.75 -7.81 18.72
C GLU A 200 -10.93 -7.84 20.25
N SER A 201 -10.02 -8.49 20.99
CA SER A 201 -10.04 -8.51 22.47
C SER A 201 -9.82 -7.13 23.12
N ASN A 202 -9.31 -6.16 22.35
CA ASN A 202 -9.12 -4.77 22.76
C ASN A 202 -10.11 -3.81 22.07
N SER A 203 -11.18 -4.34 21.47
CA SER A 203 -12.21 -3.55 20.78
C SER A 203 -11.68 -2.67 19.65
N ILE A 204 -10.52 -3.03 19.08
CA ILE A 204 -9.95 -2.36 17.92
C ILE A 204 -10.60 -2.97 16.68
N PRO A 205 -11.31 -2.18 15.84
CA PRO A 205 -11.86 -2.68 14.59
C PRO A 205 -10.73 -3.07 13.64
N VAL A 206 -10.91 -4.15 12.89
CA VAL A 206 -9.85 -4.78 12.10
C VAL A 206 -10.26 -4.88 10.63
N ALA A 207 -9.29 -4.80 9.73
CA ALA A 207 -9.53 -5.08 8.31
C ALA A 207 -10.16 -6.47 8.12
N GLU A 208 -10.92 -6.66 7.03
CA GLU A 208 -11.57 -7.95 6.74
C GLU A 208 -10.54 -8.95 6.21
N THR A 209 -10.60 -10.20 6.66
CA THR A 209 -9.81 -11.29 6.07
C THR A 209 -10.59 -11.93 4.94
N LEU A 210 -10.00 -11.99 3.75
CA LEU A 210 -10.57 -12.68 2.60
C LEU A 210 -10.03 -14.11 2.44
N PHE A 211 -8.80 -14.36 2.90
CA PHE A 211 -8.14 -15.67 2.82
C PHE A 211 -7.37 -15.97 4.10
N LYS A 212 -7.66 -17.12 4.75
CA LYS A 212 -7.15 -17.45 6.09
C LYS A 212 -6.02 -18.48 6.13
N ASP A 213 -6.01 -19.43 5.21
CA ASP A 213 -5.01 -20.50 5.26
C ASP A 213 -4.87 -21.20 3.90
N GLY A 214 -3.63 -21.38 3.50
CA GLY A 214 -3.23 -22.09 2.29
C GLY A 214 -2.03 -21.45 1.62
N ASN A 215 -1.72 -21.94 0.42
CA ASN A 215 -0.56 -21.49 -0.35
C ASN A 215 -0.91 -20.38 -1.34
N LEU A 216 0.11 -19.86 -2.04
CA LEU A 216 -0.07 -18.78 -3.00
C LEU A 216 -1.06 -19.16 -4.11
N PHE A 217 -0.99 -20.40 -4.60
CA PHE A 217 -1.94 -20.91 -5.59
C PHE A 217 -3.39 -20.81 -5.13
N LYS A 218 -3.69 -21.30 -3.92
CA LYS A 218 -5.04 -21.23 -3.34
C LYS A 218 -5.48 -19.77 -3.13
N LEU A 219 -4.60 -18.91 -2.63
CA LEU A 219 -4.89 -17.48 -2.46
C LEU A 219 -5.30 -16.86 -3.79
N VAL A 220 -4.48 -17.03 -4.83
CA VAL A 220 -4.73 -16.43 -6.15
C VAL A 220 -6.02 -16.96 -6.75
N THR A 221 -6.21 -18.28 -6.76
CA THR A 221 -7.37 -18.91 -7.40
C THR A 221 -8.69 -18.65 -6.67
N GLN A 222 -8.70 -18.62 -5.34
CA GLN A 222 -9.92 -18.36 -4.56
C GLN A 222 -10.29 -16.87 -4.52
N CYS A 223 -9.29 -15.97 -4.56
CA CYS A 223 -9.55 -14.53 -4.52
C CYS A 223 -9.75 -13.91 -5.91
N LYS A 224 -9.44 -14.62 -7.01
CA LYS A 224 -9.47 -14.05 -8.38
C LYS A 224 -10.81 -13.43 -8.75
N ASP A 225 -11.93 -14.08 -8.41
CA ASP A 225 -13.25 -13.59 -8.82
C ASP A 225 -13.62 -12.32 -8.07
N TRP A 226 -13.34 -12.28 -6.75
CA TRP A 226 -13.50 -11.08 -5.93
C TRP A 226 -12.66 -9.91 -6.47
N MET A 227 -11.40 -10.18 -6.85
CA MET A 227 -10.47 -9.20 -7.40
C MET A 227 -10.88 -8.74 -8.80
N ARG A 228 -11.29 -9.67 -9.67
CA ARG A 228 -11.76 -9.39 -11.03
C ARG A 228 -13.02 -8.54 -11.01
N ASP A 229 -13.94 -8.82 -10.09
CA ASP A 229 -15.18 -8.07 -9.99
C ASP A 229 -14.98 -6.70 -9.32
N GLY A 230 -13.79 -6.44 -8.78
CA GLY A 230 -13.42 -5.15 -8.21
C GLY A 230 -14.13 -4.86 -6.88
N ASN A 231 -14.29 -5.88 -6.03
CA ASN A 231 -15.03 -5.79 -4.76
C ASN A 231 -14.26 -5.07 -3.63
N GLY A 232 -13.41 -4.11 -3.98
CA GLY A 232 -12.53 -3.34 -3.09
C GLY A 232 -11.32 -2.84 -3.88
N GLU A 233 -10.36 -2.19 -3.21
CA GLU A 233 -9.14 -1.69 -3.89
C GLU A 233 -8.18 -2.83 -4.25
N GLY A 234 -8.19 -3.88 -3.44
CA GLY A 234 -7.35 -5.04 -3.62
C GLY A 234 -7.15 -5.81 -2.32
N LEU A 235 -6.00 -6.47 -2.21
CA LEU A 235 -5.62 -7.31 -1.07
C LEU A 235 -4.23 -6.94 -0.57
N VAL A 236 -4.03 -7.05 0.74
CA VAL A 236 -2.73 -7.18 1.38
C VAL A 236 -2.51 -8.68 1.65
N CYS A 237 -1.62 -9.29 0.89
CA CYS A 237 -1.28 -10.70 0.93
C CYS A 237 -0.05 -10.90 1.80
N VAL A 238 -0.15 -11.73 2.82
CA VAL A 238 0.81 -11.88 3.90
C VAL A 238 1.39 -13.29 3.84
N SER A 239 2.71 -13.39 3.81
CA SER A 239 3.45 -14.63 3.97
C SER A 239 4.14 -14.62 5.35
N ASP A 240 5.06 -15.56 5.61
CA ASP A 240 5.66 -15.74 6.93
C ASP A 240 6.43 -14.50 7.41
N THR A 241 7.19 -13.86 6.51
CA THR A 241 8.16 -12.81 6.83
C THR A 241 8.04 -11.56 5.97
N PHE A 242 7.02 -11.50 5.11
CA PHE A 242 6.78 -10.35 4.23
C PHE A 242 5.31 -10.26 3.82
N HIS A 243 4.96 -9.14 3.20
CA HIS A 243 3.66 -8.94 2.58
C HIS A 243 3.80 -8.30 1.21
N LYS A 244 2.79 -8.52 0.38
CA LYS A 244 2.64 -7.97 -0.96
C LYS A 244 1.24 -7.39 -1.09
N LYS A 245 1.07 -6.44 -2.01
CA LYS A 245 -0.25 -5.93 -2.38
C LYS A 245 -0.65 -6.50 -3.73
N TRP A 246 -1.91 -6.88 -3.86
CA TRP A 246 -2.52 -7.22 -5.14
C TRP A 246 -3.67 -6.27 -5.38
N LYS A 247 -3.62 -5.47 -6.45
CA LYS A 247 -4.63 -4.46 -6.76
C LYS A 247 -5.53 -4.92 -7.91
N ILE A 248 -6.74 -4.38 -7.95
CA ILE A 248 -7.70 -4.63 -9.03
C ILE A 248 -7.25 -3.93 -10.33
N GLY A 249 -7.77 -4.36 -11.48
CA GLY A 249 -7.34 -3.88 -12.81
C GLY A 249 -7.64 -2.41 -13.13
N SER A 250 -8.43 -1.70 -12.29
CA SER A 250 -8.65 -0.27 -12.47
C SER A 250 -7.39 0.58 -12.28
N GLU A 251 -6.37 0.06 -11.59
CA GLU A 251 -5.06 0.70 -11.44
C GLU A 251 -4.05 0.07 -12.41
N VAL A 252 -3.82 0.76 -13.52
CA VAL A 252 -3.03 0.25 -14.65
C VAL A 252 -1.56 0.10 -14.25
N GLN A 253 -1.03 -1.12 -14.36
CA GLN A 253 0.37 -1.48 -14.03
C GLN A 253 1.05 -2.18 -15.23
N PRO A 254 1.16 -1.51 -16.39
CA PRO A 254 1.47 -2.19 -17.66
C PRO A 254 2.82 -2.89 -17.61
N GLN A 255 3.84 -2.24 -17.04
CA GLN A 255 5.19 -2.79 -16.94
C GLN A 255 5.29 -4.10 -16.15
N VAL A 256 4.41 -4.31 -15.16
CA VAL A 256 4.39 -5.55 -14.37
C VAL A 256 3.81 -6.70 -15.19
N PHE A 257 2.77 -6.42 -15.97
CA PHE A 257 2.04 -7.43 -16.74
C PHE A 257 2.69 -7.75 -18.09
N ASP A 258 3.35 -6.78 -18.72
CA ASP A 258 4.18 -7.01 -19.91
C ASP A 258 5.30 -8.03 -19.59
N LYS A 259 6.00 -7.82 -18.46
CA LYS A 259 7.01 -8.75 -17.97
C LYS A 259 6.43 -10.11 -17.62
N LEU A 260 5.30 -10.14 -16.92
CA LEU A 260 4.61 -11.40 -16.59
C LEU A 260 4.26 -12.19 -17.85
N HIS A 261 3.87 -11.52 -18.94
CA HIS A 261 3.49 -12.17 -20.18
C HIS A 261 4.71 -12.82 -20.86
N GLU A 262 5.82 -12.09 -20.91
CA GLU A 262 7.10 -12.59 -21.42
C GLU A 262 7.58 -13.80 -20.62
N THR A 263 7.62 -13.68 -19.29
CA THR A 263 8.08 -14.73 -18.38
C THR A 263 7.23 -16.01 -18.49
N ILE A 264 5.91 -15.86 -18.62
CA ILE A 264 5.00 -17.01 -18.78
C ILE A 264 5.15 -17.67 -20.14
N THR A 265 5.38 -16.88 -21.20
CA THR A 265 5.66 -17.42 -22.53
C THR A 265 6.92 -18.30 -22.47
N ARG A 266 7.99 -17.84 -21.84
CA ARG A 266 9.23 -18.61 -21.67
C ARG A 266 9.03 -19.88 -20.85
N ILE A 267 8.32 -19.79 -19.72
CA ILE A 267 8.03 -20.95 -18.87
C ILE A 267 7.15 -21.99 -19.54
N SER A 268 6.31 -21.61 -20.50
CA SER A 268 5.47 -22.55 -21.25
C SER A 268 6.27 -23.53 -22.11
N GLU A 269 7.54 -23.23 -22.40
CA GLU A 269 8.47 -24.11 -23.10
C GLU A 269 8.95 -25.28 -22.22
N PHE A 270 8.76 -25.18 -20.89
CA PHE A 270 9.15 -26.21 -19.93
C PHE A 270 8.00 -27.17 -19.63
N SER A 271 7.95 -28.29 -20.36
CA SER A 271 6.88 -29.29 -20.25
C SER A 271 6.79 -30.01 -18.90
N ASP A 272 7.82 -29.92 -18.07
CA ASP A 272 7.89 -30.59 -16.78
C ASP A 272 7.34 -29.74 -15.61
N LEU A 273 6.96 -28.49 -15.86
CA LEU A 273 6.38 -27.62 -14.83
C LEU A 273 4.91 -27.91 -14.57
N ASP A 274 4.49 -27.70 -13.32
CA ASP A 274 3.12 -27.93 -12.88
C ASP A 274 2.16 -26.94 -13.59
N PRO A 275 1.08 -27.42 -14.21
CA PRO A 275 0.14 -26.57 -14.95
C PRO A 275 -0.54 -25.50 -14.08
N ARG A 276 -0.58 -25.69 -12.75
CA ARG A 276 -1.09 -24.69 -11.80
C ARG A 276 -0.34 -23.37 -11.84
N ILE A 277 0.92 -23.36 -12.29
CA ILE A 277 1.70 -22.11 -12.47
C ILE A 277 1.07 -21.23 -13.55
N GLN A 278 0.69 -21.83 -14.68
CA GLN A 278 0.02 -21.12 -15.78
C GLN A 278 -1.38 -20.65 -15.36
N GLU A 279 -2.08 -21.42 -14.54
CA GLU A 279 -3.38 -21.04 -13.99
C GLU A 279 -3.29 -19.76 -13.13
N MET A 280 -2.29 -19.64 -12.25
CA MET A 280 -2.09 -18.42 -11.46
C MET A 280 -1.81 -17.21 -12.35
N ALA A 281 -0.97 -17.37 -13.36
CA ALA A 281 -0.67 -16.30 -14.31
C ALA A 281 -1.93 -15.81 -15.02
N LYS A 282 -2.76 -16.75 -15.51
CA LYS A 282 -4.04 -16.45 -16.13
C LYS A 282 -4.95 -15.69 -15.17
N ALA A 283 -5.03 -16.10 -13.90
CA ALA A 283 -5.82 -15.39 -12.90
C ALA A 283 -5.31 -13.95 -12.66
N PHE A 284 -4.00 -13.73 -12.65
CA PHE A 284 -3.43 -12.38 -12.56
C PHE A 284 -3.81 -11.52 -13.78
N PHE A 285 -3.75 -12.06 -15.00
CA PHE A 285 -4.17 -11.35 -16.22
C PHE A 285 -5.65 -11.03 -16.22
N GLU A 286 -6.52 -11.98 -15.86
CA GLU A 286 -7.97 -11.75 -15.78
C GLU A 286 -8.32 -10.60 -14.82
N VAL A 287 -7.63 -10.52 -13.68
CA VAL A 287 -7.81 -9.42 -12.71
C VAL A 287 -7.29 -8.09 -13.28
N HIS A 288 -6.15 -8.10 -13.96
CA HIS A 288 -5.55 -6.90 -14.54
C HIS A 288 -6.39 -6.30 -15.68
N GLU A 289 -6.92 -7.15 -16.56
CA GLU A 289 -7.74 -6.73 -17.69
C GLU A 289 -9.13 -6.26 -17.27
N SER A 290 -9.59 -6.69 -16.09
CA SER A 290 -10.88 -6.29 -15.57
C SER A 290 -10.93 -4.80 -15.27
N LYS A 291 -11.99 -4.17 -15.76
CA LYS A 291 -12.33 -2.78 -15.46
C LYS A 291 -13.47 -2.67 -14.46
N SER A 292 -13.92 -3.79 -13.91
CA SER A 292 -15.06 -3.81 -12.99
C SER A 292 -14.69 -3.16 -11.67
N ILE A 293 -15.63 -2.38 -11.13
CA ILE A 293 -15.60 -1.84 -9.78
C ILE A 293 -16.96 -2.19 -9.17
N MET A 294 -16.96 -2.95 -8.07
CA MET A 294 -18.17 -3.46 -7.42
C MET A 294 -19.10 -4.21 -8.39
N GLY A 295 -18.53 -5.10 -9.21
CA GLY A 295 -19.25 -5.91 -10.20
C GLY A 295 -19.79 -5.14 -11.41
N LYS A 296 -19.49 -3.85 -11.52
CA LYS A 296 -19.97 -3.00 -12.62
C LYS A 296 -18.79 -2.47 -13.43
N THR A 297 -18.83 -2.64 -14.74
CA THR A 297 -17.91 -1.91 -15.62
C THR A 297 -18.33 -0.44 -15.63
N PRO A 298 -17.44 0.51 -15.25
CA PRO A 298 -17.73 1.93 -15.32
C PRO A 298 -18.16 2.27 -16.74
N GLN A 299 -19.43 2.66 -16.91
CA GLN A 299 -19.88 3.17 -18.20
C GLN A 299 -19.07 4.42 -18.47
N LYS A 300 -18.30 4.43 -19.57
CA LYS A 300 -17.68 5.66 -20.07
C LYS A 300 -18.82 6.68 -20.19
N LYS A 301 -18.87 7.67 -19.29
CA LYS A 301 -19.82 8.77 -19.40
C LYS A 301 -19.64 9.32 -20.80
N GLY A 302 -20.66 9.13 -21.65
CA GLY A 302 -20.57 9.44 -23.06
C GLY A 302 -20.01 10.84 -23.21
N ASN A 303 -18.84 10.95 -23.85
CA ASN A 303 -18.18 12.23 -24.06
C ASN A 303 -19.21 13.16 -24.69
N LYS A 304 -19.72 14.13 -23.91
CA LYS A 304 -20.41 15.29 -24.47
C LYS A 304 -19.47 15.82 -25.54
N LYS A 305 -19.90 15.79 -26.81
CA LYS A 305 -19.11 16.18 -27.99
C LYS A 305 -18.24 17.37 -27.62
N ALA A 306 -16.97 17.09 -27.31
CA ALA A 306 -16.03 18.12 -26.92
C ALA A 306 -15.87 19.02 -28.15
N LYS A 307 -15.98 20.34 -27.94
CA LYS A 307 -15.56 21.33 -28.94
C LYS A 307 -14.16 20.93 -29.40
N LYS A 308 -13.94 20.93 -30.72
CA LYS A 308 -12.65 20.57 -31.35
C LYS A 308 -11.50 21.13 -30.50
N PRO A 309 -10.56 20.29 -30.03
CA PRO A 309 -9.48 20.75 -29.18
C PRO A 309 -8.62 21.73 -29.96
N ASN A 310 -8.34 22.90 -29.37
CA ASN A 310 -7.13 23.65 -29.71
C ASN A 310 -5.96 22.72 -29.38
N SER A 311 -5.05 22.53 -30.33
CA SER A 311 -4.03 21.47 -30.43
C SER A 311 -2.91 21.49 -29.38
N THR A 312 -3.16 21.98 -28.18
CA THR A 312 -2.17 22.15 -27.10
C THR A 312 -2.56 21.51 -25.78
N THR A 313 -3.73 20.86 -25.68
CA THR A 313 -4.15 20.18 -24.44
C THR A 313 -3.65 18.73 -24.42
N ILE A 314 -2.54 18.48 -23.73
CA ILE A 314 -1.95 17.14 -23.54
C ILE A 314 -2.84 16.26 -22.65
N PHE A 315 -3.40 16.84 -21.58
CA PHE A 315 -4.28 16.14 -20.66
C PHE A 315 -5.67 16.77 -20.65
N ALA A 316 -6.70 15.93 -20.59
CA ALA A 316 -8.05 16.40 -20.28
C ALA A 316 -8.07 16.97 -18.85
N PRO A 317 -8.79 18.09 -18.58
CA PRO A 317 -8.85 18.69 -17.26
C PRO A 317 -9.28 17.72 -16.16
N GLU A 318 -10.17 16.78 -16.47
CA GLU A 318 -10.70 15.78 -15.54
C GLU A 318 -9.62 14.77 -15.14
N VAL A 319 -8.76 14.36 -16.08
CA VAL A 319 -7.64 13.44 -15.81
C VAL A 319 -6.62 14.11 -14.88
N LEU A 320 -6.32 15.38 -15.15
CA LEU A 320 -5.37 16.13 -14.34
C LEU A 320 -5.90 16.40 -12.93
N GLN A 321 -7.19 16.72 -12.79
CA GLN A 321 -7.82 16.88 -11.49
C GLN A 321 -7.84 15.56 -10.70
N ALA A 322 -8.17 14.44 -11.35
CA ALA A 322 -8.15 13.12 -10.72
C ALA A 322 -6.75 12.74 -10.22
N ALA A 323 -5.70 13.04 -10.99
CA ALA A 323 -4.32 12.82 -10.56
C ALA A 323 -3.92 13.71 -9.37
N ILE A 324 -4.36 14.98 -9.34
CA ILE A 324 -4.15 15.86 -8.18
C ILE A 324 -4.88 15.30 -6.95
N ASP A 325 -6.13 14.88 -7.09
CA ASP A 325 -6.93 14.33 -5.99
C ASP A 325 -6.28 13.04 -5.44
N SER A 326 -5.80 12.17 -6.33
CA SER A 326 -4.99 10.98 -5.97
C SER A 326 -3.71 11.38 -5.22
N ALA A 327 -2.97 12.38 -5.71
CA ALA A 327 -1.75 12.84 -5.05
C ALA A 327 -2.03 13.35 -3.63
N LEU A 328 -3.16 14.04 -3.42
CA LEU A 328 -3.52 14.60 -2.12
C LEU A 328 -3.80 13.54 -1.03
N THR A 329 -4.14 12.30 -1.39
CA THR A 329 -4.32 11.22 -0.41
C THR A 329 -2.98 10.69 0.12
N LYS A 330 -1.87 10.96 -0.58
CA LYS A 330 -0.50 10.52 -0.25
C LYS A 330 0.22 11.42 0.77
N TYR A 331 -0.39 12.52 1.19
CA TYR A 331 0.17 13.52 2.10
C TYR A 331 -0.81 13.88 3.22
N ASP A 332 -0.30 14.51 4.28
CA ASP A 332 -1.19 15.21 5.21
C ASP A 332 -1.92 16.34 4.49
N SER A 333 -3.01 16.83 5.08
CA SER A 333 -3.83 17.89 4.47
C SER A 333 -2.98 19.10 4.08
N ILE A 334 -3.32 19.76 2.96
CA ILE A 334 -2.59 20.94 2.49
C ILE A 334 -2.57 22.06 3.53
N ASP A 335 -3.61 22.17 4.35
CA ASP A 335 -3.71 23.15 5.44
C ASP A 335 -2.64 22.90 6.51
N THR A 336 -2.29 21.64 6.78
CA THR A 336 -1.19 21.26 7.68
C THR A 336 0.18 21.71 7.15
N TYR A 337 0.34 21.86 5.83
CA TYR A 337 1.56 22.43 5.25
C TYR A 337 1.51 23.96 5.25
N PHE A 338 0.33 24.55 5.04
CA PHE A 338 0.16 25.99 5.07
C PHE A 338 0.41 26.59 6.45
N SER A 339 -0.09 25.94 7.51
CA SER A 339 0.14 26.36 8.91
C SER A 339 1.61 26.35 9.30
N SER A 340 2.41 25.44 8.75
CA SER A 340 3.86 25.37 8.97
C SER A 340 4.69 26.21 7.97
N ASN A 341 4.07 27.09 7.17
CA ASN A 341 4.74 27.85 6.10
C ASN A 341 5.49 26.99 5.06
N LYS A 342 5.01 25.76 4.82
CA LYS A 342 5.61 24.75 3.92
C LYS A 342 4.87 24.61 2.59
N LYS A 343 4.32 25.72 2.06
CA LYS A 343 3.57 25.73 0.78
C LYS A 343 4.41 25.21 -0.40
N ALA A 344 5.68 25.64 -0.49
CA ALA A 344 6.57 25.21 -1.58
C ALA A 344 6.84 23.71 -1.52
N GLU A 345 7.05 23.16 -0.32
CA GLU A 345 7.27 21.74 -0.08
C GLU A 345 6.09 20.90 -0.59
N ILE A 346 4.85 21.20 -0.17
CA ILE A 346 3.68 20.43 -0.61
C ILE A 346 3.41 20.59 -2.12
N THR A 347 3.74 21.75 -2.70
CA THR A 347 3.61 21.96 -4.16
C THR A 347 4.55 21.03 -4.93
N SER A 348 5.83 20.99 -4.54
CA SER A 348 6.83 20.11 -5.18
C SER A 348 6.49 18.64 -5.02
N LEU A 349 5.99 18.26 -3.84
CA LEU A 349 5.55 16.91 -3.54
C LEU A 349 4.36 16.46 -4.42
N ILE A 350 3.32 17.30 -4.56
CA ILE A 350 2.18 17.00 -5.44
C ILE A 350 2.62 16.98 -6.91
N ILE A 351 3.48 17.90 -7.35
CA ILE A 351 4.02 17.89 -8.72
C ILE A 351 4.68 16.55 -9.01
N LYS A 352 5.54 16.07 -8.11
CA LYS A 352 6.24 14.79 -8.29
C LYS A 352 5.26 13.63 -8.45
N GLU A 353 4.27 13.50 -7.55
CA GLU A 353 3.30 12.40 -7.66
C GLU A 353 2.47 12.45 -8.94
N VAL A 354 2.00 13.64 -9.34
CA VAL A 354 1.21 13.79 -10.58
C VAL A 354 2.08 13.50 -11.81
N GLN A 355 3.37 13.85 -11.77
CA GLN A 355 4.32 13.50 -12.82
C GLN A 355 4.54 11.99 -12.89
N ASP A 356 4.78 11.33 -11.76
CA ASP A 356 4.98 9.88 -11.68
C ASP A 356 3.75 9.12 -12.23
N ASP A 357 2.53 9.60 -11.94
CA ASP A 357 1.28 8.98 -12.41
C ASP A 357 1.00 9.22 -13.91
N LEU A 358 1.32 10.41 -14.46
CA LEU A 358 0.89 10.79 -15.81
C LEU A 358 2.00 10.72 -16.87
N ILE A 359 3.25 11.08 -16.55
CA ILE A 359 4.33 11.22 -17.55
C ILE A 359 4.71 9.88 -18.19
N ALA A 360 4.58 8.77 -17.46
CA ALA A 360 4.88 7.44 -17.98
C ALA A 360 4.05 7.06 -19.22
N SER A 361 2.87 7.66 -19.38
CA SER A 361 1.94 7.42 -20.50
C SER A 361 2.12 8.37 -21.69
N VAL A 362 3.06 9.31 -21.61
CA VAL A 362 3.28 10.36 -22.61
C VAL A 362 4.50 10.02 -23.46
N ASP A 363 4.37 10.19 -24.77
CA ASP A 363 5.49 10.03 -25.72
C ASP A 363 6.67 10.93 -25.36
N GLU A 364 7.91 10.42 -25.49
CA GLU A 364 9.14 11.14 -25.13
C GLU A 364 9.20 12.60 -25.62
N PRO A 365 8.86 12.92 -26.90
CA PRO A 365 8.92 14.30 -27.39
C PRO A 365 7.94 15.25 -26.67
N GLN A 366 6.87 14.71 -26.07
CA GLN A 366 5.83 15.48 -25.40
C GLN A 366 6.04 15.59 -23.89
N LYS A 367 6.90 14.76 -23.27
CA LYS A 367 7.15 14.78 -21.81
C LYS A 367 7.55 16.15 -21.25
N PRO A 368 8.40 16.97 -21.91
CA PRO A 368 8.74 18.30 -21.39
C PRO A 368 7.54 19.25 -21.34
N VAL A 369 6.65 19.17 -22.34
CA VAL A 369 5.45 20.01 -22.39
C VAL A 369 4.42 19.52 -21.38
N ALA A 370 4.23 18.20 -21.27
CA ALA A 370 3.36 17.57 -20.28
C ALA A 370 3.76 17.97 -18.85
N SER A 371 5.07 17.92 -18.55
CA SER A 371 5.63 18.35 -17.27
C SER A 371 5.28 19.81 -16.95
N LYS A 372 5.42 20.73 -17.91
CA LYS A 372 5.03 22.14 -17.72
C LYS A 372 3.52 22.31 -17.45
N VAL A 373 2.67 21.56 -18.15
CA VAL A 373 1.21 21.57 -17.93
C VAL A 373 0.87 21.12 -16.52
N ILE A 374 1.48 20.02 -16.05
CA ILE A 374 1.29 19.49 -14.70
C ILE A 374 1.71 20.53 -13.65
N VAL A 375 2.92 21.08 -13.78
CA VAL A 375 3.45 22.10 -12.87
C VAL A 375 2.52 23.32 -12.80
N GLY A 376 2.03 23.81 -13.94
CA GLY A 376 1.11 24.95 -13.99
C GLY A 376 -0.21 24.67 -13.28
N ALA A 377 -0.80 23.49 -13.50
CA ALA A 377 -2.06 23.10 -12.89
C ALA A 377 -1.94 22.91 -11.36
N VAL A 378 -0.89 22.22 -10.90
CA VAL A 378 -0.64 22.02 -9.46
C VAL A 378 -0.38 23.36 -8.77
N ASN A 379 0.44 24.25 -9.36
CA ASN A 379 0.67 25.59 -8.80
C ASN A 379 -0.63 26.39 -8.68
N LYS A 380 -1.48 26.36 -9.70
CA LYS A 380 -2.80 27.02 -9.67
C LYS A 380 -3.70 26.43 -8.59
N PHE A 381 -3.75 25.11 -8.48
CA PHE A 381 -4.55 24.41 -7.47
C PHE A 381 -4.09 24.77 -6.05
N VAL A 382 -2.80 24.60 -5.75
CA VAL A 382 -2.24 24.89 -4.42
C VAL A 382 -2.34 26.38 -4.10
N GLY A 383 -2.08 27.25 -5.07
CA GLY A 383 -2.23 28.71 -4.91
C GLY A 383 -3.66 29.12 -4.55
N THR A 384 -4.65 28.54 -5.22
CA THR A 384 -6.08 28.80 -4.95
C THR A 384 -6.47 28.35 -3.54
N ASN A 385 -6.08 27.14 -3.14
CA ASN A 385 -6.39 26.63 -1.80
C ASN A 385 -5.67 27.41 -0.70
N PHE A 386 -4.42 27.82 -0.91
CA PHE A 386 -3.71 28.68 0.03
C PHE A 386 -4.39 30.04 0.23
N GLY A 387 -4.94 30.62 -0.83
CA GLY A 387 -5.73 31.86 -0.76
C GLY A 387 -6.99 31.70 0.09
N LYS A 388 -7.73 30.59 -0.12
CA LYS A 388 -8.91 30.25 0.70
C LYS A 388 -8.55 30.03 2.16
N TRP A 389 -7.50 29.25 2.43
CA TRP A 389 -7.00 29.01 3.78
C TRP A 389 -6.63 30.33 4.48
N LYS A 390 -5.87 31.22 3.83
CA LYS A 390 -5.53 32.54 4.39
C LYS A 390 -6.75 33.42 4.70
N ALA A 391 -7.81 33.34 3.90
CA ALA A 391 -9.04 34.09 4.14
C ALA A 391 -9.75 33.57 5.40
N ALA A 392 -9.86 32.24 5.54
CA ALA A 392 -10.49 31.59 6.68
C ALA A 392 -9.74 31.78 8.01
N GLN A 393 -8.47 32.20 7.99
CA GLN A 393 -7.71 32.56 9.21
C GLN A 393 -7.96 34.00 9.68
N LYS A 394 -8.67 34.82 8.89
CA LYS A 394 -9.01 36.21 9.24
C LYS A 394 -10.42 36.36 9.79
N GLU A 395 -11.26 35.36 9.55
CA GLU A 395 -12.58 35.18 10.16
C GLU A 395 -12.39 34.54 11.54
#